data_AF-A0A127AVD3-F1
#
_entry.id   AF-A0A127AVD3-F1
#
_cell.length_a   1.000
_cell.length_b   1.000
_cell.length_c   1.000
_cell.angle_alpha   90.00
_cell.angle_beta   90.00
_cell.angle_gamma   90.00
#
_symmetry.space_group_name_H-M   'P 1'
#
loop_
_entity.id
_entity.type
_entity.pdbx_description
1 polymer ?
#
loop_
_entity_poly.entity_id
_entity_poly.type
_entity_poly.pdbx_seq_one_letter_code
_entity_poly.pdbx_strand_id
1 'polypeptide(L)' 'MPNGELIAVKKLWKTKRDKESVDSFAAEIQILGHIRHRNIVRLLGYCSNKSVKLLLYNYIPN' A
#
# COMPACT_ATOMS: atom_id res chain seq x y z
N MET A 1 -4.93 -8.66 -11.90
CA MET A 1 -6.36 -8.32 -12.08
C MET A 1 -6.92 -9.16 -13.22
N PRO A 2 -8.24 -9.42 -13.32
CA PRO A 2 -8.80 -10.27 -14.39
C PRO A 2 -8.46 -9.79 -15.81
N ASN A 3 -8.12 -8.51 -15.95
CA ASN A 3 -7.68 -7.86 -17.19
C ASN A 3 -6.18 -8.06 -17.54
N GLY A 4 -5.42 -8.85 -16.77
CA GLY A 4 -3.99 -9.06 -17.00
C GLY A 4 -3.07 -7.89 -16.59
N GLU A 5 -3.62 -6.86 -15.93
CA GLU A 5 -2.85 -5.69 -15.51
C GLU A 5 -1.86 -6.03 -14.39
N LEU A 6 -0.62 -5.57 -14.56
CA LEU A 6 0.45 -5.67 -13.57
C LEU A 6 0.23 -4.65 -12.45
N ILE A 7 0.42 -5.11 -11.21
CA ILE A 7 0.32 -4.29 -10.02
C ILE A 7 1.57 -4.46 -9.16
N ALA A 8 1.95 -3.40 -8.46
CA ALA A 8 2.99 -3.47 -7.44
C ALA A 8 2.33 -3.81 -6.10
N VAL A 9 2.91 -4.77 -5.38
CA VAL A 9 2.43 -5.19 -4.04
C VAL A 9 3.52 -4.90 -3.01
N LYS A 10 3.25 -3.95 -2.11
CA LYS A 10 4.15 -3.63 -0.99
C LYS A 10 3.68 -4.39 0.25
N LYS A 11 4.50 -5.33 0.73
CA LYS A 11 4.27 -6.05 1.97
C LYS A 11 4.90 -5.33 3.15
N LEU A 12 4.09 -4.98 4.15
CA LEU A 12 4.56 -4.39 5.40
C LEU A 12 4.78 -5.50 6.43
N TRP A 13 5.99 -5.55 6.96
CA TRP A 13 6.38 -6.52 8.00
C TRP A 13 6.27 -5.86 9.36
N LYS A 14 5.62 -6.53 10.31
CA LYS A 14 5.59 -6.08 11.72
C LYS A 14 7.01 -6.17 12.28
N THR A 15 7.66 -5.05 12.53
CA THR A 15 8.95 -5.02 13.22
C THR A 15 8.73 -4.78 14.72
N LYS A 16 9.66 -5.24 15.58
CA LYS A 16 9.58 -4.99 17.03
C LYS A 16 9.54 -3.49 17.39
N ARG A 17 9.93 -2.62 16.45
CA ARG A 17 9.89 -1.15 16.53
C ARG A 17 8.52 -0.55 16.18
N ASP A 18 7.60 -1.31 15.57
CA ASP A 18 6.24 -0.84 15.25
C ASP A 18 5.33 -0.68 16.49
N LYS A 19 5.89 -0.82 17.70
CA LYS A 19 5.24 -0.39 18.94
C LYS A 19 5.22 1.14 19.09
N GLU A 20 5.97 1.88 18.29
CA GLU A 20 6.06 3.34 18.39
C GLU A 20 5.07 4.04 17.43
N SER A 21 3.99 4.50 18.06
CA SER A 21 3.14 5.68 17.80
C SER A 21 2.41 5.90 16.47
N VAL A 22 2.80 5.32 15.33
CA VAL A 22 2.07 5.57 14.05
C VAL A 22 1.85 4.28 13.27
N ASP A 23 0.59 3.90 13.06
CA ASP A 23 0.25 2.82 12.13
C ASP A 23 0.49 3.30 10.68
N SER A 24 1.72 3.13 10.21
CA SER A 24 2.18 3.53 8.87
C SER A 24 1.32 2.96 7.75
N PHE A 25 0.70 1.80 7.97
CA PHE A 25 -0.26 1.23 7.04
C PHE A 25 -1.55 2.04 6.96
N ALA A 26 -2.11 2.43 8.11
CA ALA A 26 -3.31 3.27 8.14
C ALA A 26 -3.02 4.66 7.56
N ALA A 27 -1.86 5.23 7.87
CA ALA A 27 -1.42 6.50 7.32
C ALA A 27 -1.29 6.47 5.79
N GLU A 28 -0.64 5.45 5.21
CA GLU A 28 -0.54 5.29 3.75
C GLU A 28 -1.93 5.15 3.11
N ILE A 29 -2.84 4.37 3.69
CA ILE A 29 -4.22 4.24 3.18
C ILE A 29 -4.96 5.57 3.21
N GLN A 30 -4.88 6.30 4.33
CA GLN A 30 -5.60 7.56 4.48
C GLN A 30 -5.07 8.63 3.53
N ILE A 31 -3.75 8.74 3.36
CA ILE A 31 -3.14 9.77 2.53
C ILE A 31 -3.25 9.38 1.05
N LEU A 32 -2.74 8.21 0.67
CA LEU A 32 -2.64 7.80 -0.74
C LEU A 32 -3.97 7.29 -1.32
N GLY A 33 -4.93 6.91 -0.47
CA GLY A 33 -6.28 6.56 -0.92
C GLY A 33 -7.06 7.74 -1.51
N HIS A 34 -6.74 8.98 -1.10
CA HIS A 34 -7.42 10.19 -1.56
C HIS A 34 -6.64 10.95 -2.64
N ILE A 35 -5.34 10.69 -2.79
CA ILE A 35 -4.49 11.40 -3.76
C ILE A 35 -4.64 10.79 -5.16
N ARG A 36 -4.99 11.65 -6.13
CA ARG A 36 -4.95 11.32 -7.56
C ARG A 36 -4.12 12.39 -8.28
N HIS A 37 -2.87 12.07 -8.56
CA HIS A 37 -1.94 13.00 -9.20
C HIS A 37 -1.02 12.28 -10.18
N ARG A 38 -0.70 12.91 -11.32
CA ARG A 38 0.14 12.32 -12.40
C ARG A 38 1.54 11.87 -11.94
N ASN A 39 2.07 12.49 -10.89
CA ASN A 39 3.42 12.23 -10.38
C ASN A 39 3.41 11.45 -9.04
N ILE A 40 2.26 10.91 -8.62
CA ILE A 40 2.17 10.11 -7.38
C ILE A 40 1.60 8.75 -7.75
N VAL A 41 2.31 7.68 -7.36
CA VAL A 41 1.86 6.32 -7.64
C VAL A 41 0.54 6.07 -6.91
N ARG A 42 -0.48 5.72 -7.68
CA ARG A 42 -1.83 5.54 -7.15
C ARG A 42 -1.93 4.27 -6.33
N LEU A 43 -2.45 4.41 -5.12
CA LEU A 43 -2.93 3.28 -4.31
C LEU A 43 -4.24 2.77 -4.93
N LEU A 44 -4.25 1.49 -5.31
CA LEU A 44 -5.42 0.80 -5.85
C LEU A 44 -6.30 0.22 -4.74
N GLY A 45 -5.67 -0.19 -3.64
CA GLY A 45 -6.34 -0.76 -2.49
C GLY A 45 -5.36 -1.38 -1.51
N TYR A 46 -5.89 -2.13 -0.54
CA TYR A 46 -5.10 -2.80 0.48
C TYR A 46 -5.71 -4.16 0.82
N CYS A 47 -4.89 -5.04 1.38
CA CYS A 47 -5.33 -6.28 2.00
C CYS A 47 -4.70 -6.39 3.38
N SER A 48 -5.50 -6.65 4.41
CA SER A 48 -5.05 -6.72 5.79
C SER A 48 -5.62 -7.96 6.46
N ASN A 49 -4.75 -8.72 7.14
CA ASN A 49 -5.14 -9.76 8.08
C ASN A 49 -4.31 -9.61 9.37
N LYS A 50 -4.53 -10.49 10.36
CA LYS A 50 -3.87 -10.43 11.67
C LYS A 50 -2.33 -10.43 11.58
N SER A 51 -1.76 -11.04 10.55
CA SER A 51 -0.32 -11.27 10.36
C SER A 51 0.32 -10.44 9.24
N VAL A 52 -0.45 -9.98 8.26
CA VAL A 52 0.06 -9.42 7.01
C VAL A 52 -0.77 -8.19 6.63
N LYS A 53 -0.05 -7.12 6.26
CA LYS A 53 -0.59 -5.89 5.68
C LYS A 53 0.04 -5.72 4.30
N LEU A 54 -0.80 -5.60 3.27
CA LEU A 54 -0.41 -5.41 1.87
C LEU A 54 -1.04 -4.15 1.30
N LEU A 55 -0.27 -3.43 0.51
CA LEU A 55 -0.73 -2.27 -0.25
C LEU A 55 -0.56 -2.56 -1.75
N LEU A 56 -1.59 -2.29 -2.52
CA LEU A 56 -1.66 -2.56 -3.95
C LEU A 56 -1.55 -1.23 -4.69
N TYR A 57 -0.62 -1.13 -5.63
CA TYR A 57 -0.33 0.07 -6.40
C TYR A 57 -0.34 -0.22 -7.90
N ASN A 58 -0.49 0.83 -8.71
CA ASN A 58 -0.12 0.76 -10.12
C ASN A 58 1.36 0.36 -10.24
N TYR A 59 1.64 -0.62 -11.09
CA TYR A 59 3.02 -0.96 -11.44
C TYR A 59 3.58 0.09 -12.40
N ILE A 60 4.78 0.60 -12.12
CA ILE A 60 5.51 1.50 -13.00
C ILE A 60 6.83 0.80 -13.39
N PRO A 61 7.05 0.49 -14.68
CA PRO A 61 8.32 -0.05 -15.14
C PRO A 61 9.42 1.02 -15.04
N ASN A 62 10.66 0.57 -14.82
CA ASN A 62 11.85 1.45 -14.78
C ASN A 62 12.31 1.85 -16.18
#